data_AF-A0A936M3M1-F1
#
_entry.id   AF-A0A936M3M1-F1
#
_cell.length_a   1.000
_cell.length_b   1.000
_cell.length_c   1.000
_cell.angle_alpha   90.00
_cell.angle_beta   90.00
_cell.angle_gamma   90.00
#
_symmetry.space_group_name_H-M   'P 1'
#
loop_
_entity.id
_entity.type
_entity.pdbx_description
1 polymer ?
#
loop_
_entity_poly.entity_id
_entity_poly.type
_entity_poly.pdbx_seq_one_letter_code
_entity_poly.pdbx_strand_id
1 'polypeptide(L)'
;MTDWRLLVDEGRFEEAEPVMLEATSKPDPYGDLLIQKAAFYESWGDALGHTEEAVRKYWLSHAEWAWFASGATSGGEGTARMLDVNRVLKKIENVSSR
;
A
#
# COMPACT_ATOMS: atom_id res chain seq x y z
N MET A 1 -3.41 -16.85 -16.47
CA MET A 1 -3.51 -15.46 -15.97
C MET A 1 -2.50 -15.37 -14.84
N THR A 2 -1.51 -14.50 -14.95
CA THR A 2 -0.45 -14.36 -13.92
C THR A 2 -1.08 -13.72 -12.69
N ASP A 3 -1.00 -14.36 -11.52
CA ASP A 3 -1.44 -13.76 -10.25
C ASP A 3 -0.28 -12.93 -9.69
N TRP A 4 -0.50 -11.63 -9.53
CA TRP A 4 0.51 -10.72 -8.98
C TRP A 4 0.92 -11.12 -7.55
N ARG A 5 0.07 -11.83 -6.81
CA ARG A 5 0.39 -12.33 -5.46
C ARG A 5 1.51 -13.36 -5.50
N LEU A 6 1.51 -14.26 -6.48
CA LEU A 6 2.59 -15.24 -6.65
C LEU A 6 3.92 -14.55 -6.97
N LEU A 7 3.89 -13.49 -7.77
CA LEU A 7 5.09 -12.69 -8.06
C LEU A 7 5.60 -11.97 -6.81
N VAL A 8 4.70 -11.48 -5.94
CA VAL A 8 5.06 -10.90 -4.63
C VAL A 8 5.69 -11.94 -3.71
N ASP A 9 5.13 -13.15 -3.63
CA ASP A 9 5.67 -14.25 -2.82
C ASP A 9 7.09 -14.66 -3.29
N GLU A 10 7.39 -14.49 -4.57
CA GLU A 10 8.72 -14.67 -5.18
C GLU A 10 9.64 -13.43 -5.03
N GLY A 11 9.17 -12.33 -4.45
CA GLY A 11 9.90 -11.07 -4.31
C GLY A 11 10.03 -10.26 -5.61
N ARG A 12 9.30 -10.62 -6.66
CA ARG A 12 9.35 -10.03 -8.01
C ARG A 12 8.35 -8.86 -8.13
N PHE A 13 8.50 -7.88 -7.26
CA PHE A 13 7.56 -6.75 -7.16
C PHE A 13 7.46 -5.90 -8.43
N GLU A 14 8.57 -5.67 -9.14
CA GLU A 14 8.57 -4.90 -10.40
C GLU A 14 7.71 -5.56 -11.48
N GLU A 15 7.74 -6.89 -11.56
CA GLU A 15 6.92 -7.65 -12.50
C GLU A 15 5.46 -7.77 -12.02
N ALA A 16 5.27 -7.76 -10.70
CA ALA A 16 3.95 -7.83 -10.08
C ALA A 16 3.15 -6.52 -10.25
N GLU A 17 3.82 -5.36 -10.21
CA GLU A 17 3.17 -4.04 -10.23
C GLU A 17 2.21 -3.83 -11.42
N PRO A 18 2.58 -4.05 -12.70
CA PRO A 18 1.66 -3.84 -13.81
C PRO A 18 0.44 -4.78 -13.74
N VAL A 19 0.63 -6.02 -13.29
CA VAL A 19 -0.45 -7.02 -13.14
C VAL A 19 -1.39 -6.63 -11.99
N MET A 20 -0.84 -6.13 -10.88
CA MET A 20 -1.60 -5.61 -9.73
C MET A 20 -2.43 -4.40 -10.14
N LEU A 21 -1.84 -3.44 -10.88
CA LEU A 21 -2.52 -2.25 -11.37
C LEU A 21 -3.67 -2.58 -12.32
N GLU A 22 -3.47 -3.53 -13.25
CA GLU A 22 -4.53 -4.02 -14.13
C GLU A 22 -5.68 -4.63 -13.31
N ALA A 23 -5.37 -5.51 -12.36
CA ALA A 23 -6.36 -6.18 -11.50
C ALA A 23 -7.15 -5.22 -10.60
N THR A 24 -6.59 -4.05 -10.29
CA THR A 24 -7.15 -3.04 -9.38
C THR A 24 -7.66 -1.78 -10.10
N SER A 25 -7.83 -1.85 -11.43
CA SER A 25 -8.27 -0.73 -12.29
C SER A 25 -9.78 -0.50 -12.33
N LYS A 26 -10.58 -1.48 -11.89
CA LYS A 26 -12.04 -1.44 -11.92
C LYS A 26 -12.62 -0.55 -10.81
N PRO A 27 -13.89 -0.10 -10.93
CA PRO A 27 -14.55 0.67 -9.88
C PRO A 27 -14.51 -0.04 -8.51
N ASP A 28 -14.21 0.74 -7.47
CA ASP A 28 -14.00 0.26 -6.11
C ASP A 28 -14.90 0.98 -5.11
N PRO A 29 -16.21 0.66 -5.06
CA PRO A 29 -17.17 1.39 -4.23
C PRO A 29 -16.91 1.24 -2.72
N TYR A 30 -16.17 0.21 -2.31
CA TYR A 30 -15.91 -0.09 -0.90
C TYR A 30 -14.45 0.07 -0.49
N GLY A 31 -13.55 0.38 -1.43
CA GLY A 31 -12.13 0.61 -1.13
C GLY A 31 -11.28 -0.66 -1.03
N ASP A 32 -11.80 -1.82 -1.41
CA ASP A 32 -11.08 -3.11 -1.32
C ASP A 32 -9.85 -3.17 -2.24
N LEU A 33 -9.90 -2.45 -3.37
CA LEU A 33 -8.79 -2.35 -4.31
C LEU A 33 -7.76 -1.32 -3.83
N LEU A 34 -8.20 -0.24 -3.16
CA LEU A 34 -7.28 0.68 -2.46
C LEU A 34 -6.48 -0.06 -1.38
N ILE A 35 -7.15 -0.88 -0.56
CA ILE A 35 -6.49 -1.73 0.45
C ILE A 35 -5.44 -2.63 -0.19
N GLN A 36 -5.78 -3.28 -1.32
CA GLN A 36 -4.85 -4.17 -2.02
C GLN A 36 -3.62 -3.44 -2.57
N LYS A 37 -3.80 -2.27 -3.20
CA LYS A 37 -2.68 -1.44 -3.67
C LYS A 37 -1.82 -0.97 -2.50
N ALA A 38 -2.45 -0.53 -1.42
CA ALA A 38 -1.76 -0.04 -0.24
C ALA A 38 -0.88 -1.14 0.39
N ALA A 39 -1.43 -2.35 0.56
CA ALA A 39 -0.70 -3.50 1.09
C ALA A 39 0.42 -3.98 0.15
N PHE A 40 0.20 -3.93 -1.17
CA PHE A 40 1.23 -4.25 -2.17
C PHE A 40 2.45 -3.34 -2.02
N TYR A 41 2.23 -2.02 -2.04
CA TYR A 41 3.32 -1.05 -1.94
C TYR A 41 3.98 -1.06 -0.56
N GLU A 42 3.23 -1.34 0.50
CA GLU A 42 3.79 -1.51 1.84
C GLU A 42 4.75 -2.71 1.89
N SER A 43 4.33 -3.85 1.33
CA SER A 43 5.13 -5.08 1.28
C SER A 43 6.38 -4.90 0.41
N TRP A 44 6.28 -4.15 -0.68
CA TRP A 44 7.43 -3.82 -1.51
C TRP A 44 8.43 -2.94 -0.75
N GLY A 45 7.95 -1.91 -0.05
CA GLY A 45 8.78 -1.11 0.84
C GLY A 45 9.48 -1.96 1.91
N ASP A 46 8.76 -2.89 2.53
CA ASP A 46 9.31 -3.81 3.53
C ASP A 46 10.43 -4.69 2.95
N ALA A 47 10.25 -5.21 1.72
CA ALA A 47 11.26 -6.02 1.02
C ALA A 47 12.51 -5.21 0.63
N LEU A 48 12.37 -3.91 0.37
CA LEU A 48 13.47 -3.00 0.05
C LEU A 48 14.23 -2.50 1.29
N GLY A 49 13.69 -2.70 2.50
CA GLY A 49 14.33 -2.35 3.76
C GLY A 49 14.53 -0.84 3.96
N HIS A 50 15.76 -0.41 4.22
CA HIS A 50 16.10 0.98 4.55
C HIS A 50 16.73 1.72 3.35
N THR A 51 16.02 1.76 2.23
CA THR A 51 16.48 2.45 1.01
C THR A 51 15.58 3.64 0.66
N GLU A 52 16.07 4.58 -0.13
CA GLU A 52 15.23 5.67 -0.67
C GLU A 52 14.08 5.14 -1.54
N GLU A 53 14.28 4.01 -2.24
CA GLU A 53 13.21 3.35 -2.99
C GLU A 53 12.13 2.81 -2.04
N ALA A 54 12.51 2.25 -0.89
CA ALA A 54 11.54 1.83 0.13
C ALA A 54 10.66 3.01 0.57
N VAL A 55 11.25 4.18 0.80
CA VAL A 55 10.50 5.41 1.14
C VAL A 55 9.51 5.78 0.04
N ARG A 56 9.92 5.71 -1.23
CA ARG A 56 9.02 5.98 -2.37
C ARG A 56 7.85 4.99 -2.40
N LYS A 57 8.08 3.70 -2.17
CA LYS A 57 7.01 2.69 -2.10
C LYS A 57 6.10 2.89 -0.89
N TYR A 58 6.63 3.24 0.27
CA TYR A 58 5.79 3.60 1.42
C TYR A 58 4.92 4.83 1.14
N TRP A 59 5.41 5.84 0.42
CA TRP A 59 4.56 6.97 0.04
C TRP A 59 3.41 6.60 -0.90
N LEU A 60 3.64 5.68 -1.83
CA LEU A 60 2.56 5.12 -2.66
C LEU A 60 1.54 4.36 -1.78
N SER A 61 2.01 3.51 -0.87
CA SER A 61 1.15 2.82 0.09
C SER A 61 0.33 3.80 0.95
N HIS A 62 0.97 4.83 1.49
CA HIS A 62 0.33 5.85 2.31
C HIS A 62 -0.78 6.58 1.54
N ALA A 63 -0.55 6.93 0.27
CA ALA A 63 -1.56 7.60 -0.54
C ALA A 63 -2.84 6.75 -0.69
N GLU A 64 -2.68 5.45 -0.94
CA GLU A 64 -3.80 4.51 -1.08
C GLU A 64 -4.54 4.32 0.27
N TRP A 65 -3.81 4.17 1.38
CA TRP A 65 -4.42 4.12 2.72
C TRP A 65 -5.16 5.41 3.09
N ALA A 66 -4.58 6.57 2.76
CA ALA A 66 -5.20 7.86 3.03
C ALA A 66 -6.48 8.05 2.19
N TRP A 67 -6.48 7.60 0.94
CA TRP A 67 -7.69 7.59 0.12
C TRP A 67 -8.75 6.68 0.74
N PHE A 68 -8.40 5.45 1.11
CA PHE A 68 -9.35 4.55 1.78
C PHE A 68 -9.92 5.15 3.08
N ALA A 69 -9.07 5.77 3.90
CA ALA A 69 -9.49 6.46 5.12
C ALA A 69 -10.43 7.63 4.86
N SER A 70 -10.20 8.40 3.79
CA SER A 70 -11.05 9.54 3.42
C SER A 70 -12.49 9.15 3.07
N GLY A 71 -12.72 7.90 2.64
CA GLY A 71 -14.05 7.36 2.35
C GLY A 71 -14.84 6.90 3.59
N ALA A 72 -14.36 7.15 4.81
CA ALA A 72 -15.05 6.74 6.02
C ALA A 72 -16.37 7.51 6.20
N THR A 73 -17.40 6.81 6.65
CA THR A 73 -18.75 7.38 6.84
C THR A 73 -19.09 7.67 8.30
N SER A 74 -18.25 7.23 9.22
CA SER A 74 -18.38 7.48 10.66
C SER A 74 -17.05 7.78 11.33
N GLY A 75 -17.09 8.46 12.48
CA GLY A 75 -15.89 8.79 13.25
C GLY A 75 -15.12 7.56 13.75
N GLY A 76 -15.82 6.50 14.13
CA GLY A 76 -15.20 5.24 14.57
C GLY A 76 -14.50 4.51 13.42
N GLU A 77 -15.14 4.43 12.26
CA GLU A 77 -14.56 3.88 11.03
C GLU A 77 -13.33 4.68 10.59
N GLY A 78 -13.42 6.01 10.58
CA GLY A 78 -12.31 6.89 10.24
C GLY A 78 -11.12 6.69 11.18
N THR A 79 -11.38 6.63 12.49
CA THR A 79 -10.33 6.38 13.49
C THR A 79 -9.66 5.03 13.28
N ALA A 80 -10.42 3.97 12.95
CA ALA A 80 -9.87 2.66 12.64
C ALA A 80 -8.98 2.68 11.39
N ARG A 81 -9.42 3.31 10.29
CA ARG A 81 -8.65 3.40 9.04
C ARG A 81 -7.38 4.23 9.17
N MET A 82 -7.38 5.26 10.03
CA MET A 82 -6.19 6.07 10.28
C MET A 82 -5.05 5.28 10.97
N LEU A 83 -5.32 4.10 11.55
CA LEU A 83 -4.26 3.24 12.09
C LEU A 83 -3.30 2.77 11.01
N ASP A 84 -3.80 2.42 9.82
CA ASP A 84 -2.97 1.98 8.69
C ASP A 84 -2.16 3.14 8.10
N VAL A 85 -2.79 4.31 7.95
CA VAL A 85 -2.11 5.55 7.52
C VAL A 85 -0.92 5.86 8.43
N ASN A 86 -1.17 5.87 9.75
CA ASN A 86 -0.14 6.15 10.74
C ASN A 86 0.92 5.04 10.83
N ARG A 87 0.57 3.78 10.55
CA ARG A 87 1.55 2.68 10.48
C ARG A 87 2.57 2.95 9.37
N VAL A 88 2.12 3.33 8.18
CA VAL A 88 3.01 3.58 7.04
C VAL A 88 3.84 4.85 7.24
N LEU A 89 3.26 5.92 7.83
CA LEU A 89 4.04 7.11 8.21
C LEU A 89 5.21 6.78 9.14
N LYS A 90 4.99 5.94 10.16
CA LYS A 90 6.07 5.48 11.04
C LYS A 90 7.15 4.71 10.29
N LYS A 91 6.79 3.90 9.28
CA LYS A 91 7.77 3.21 8.44
C LYS A 91 8.63 4.20 7.64
N ILE A 92 8.03 5.24 7.08
CA ILE A 92 8.73 6.33 6.38
C ILE A 92 9.71 7.03 7.33
N GLU A 93 9.24 7.48 8.50
CA GLU A 93 10.05 8.16 9.51
C GLU A 93 11.25 7.30 9.96
N ASN A 94 11.04 5.99 10.16
CA ASN A 94 12.09 5.05 10.57
C ASN A 94 13.18 4.86 9.51
N VAL A 95 12.88 5.05 8.23
CA VAL A 95 13.89 5.00 7.17
C VAL A 95 14.59 6.36 7.04
N SER A 96 13.85 7.47 7.09
CA SER A 96 14.39 8.82 6.92
C SER A 96 15.23 9.34 8.10
N SER A 97 15.12 8.74 9.28
CA SER A 97 15.85 9.13 10.49
C SER A 97 17.20 8.43 10.68
N ARG A 98 17.61 7.56 9.75
CA ARG A 98 18.91 6.89 9.74
C ARG A 98 19.86 7.55 8.76
#